data_AF-A0A9D7D224-F1
#
_entry.id   AF-A0A9D7D224-F1
#
_cell.length_a   1.000
_cell.length_b   1.000
_cell.length_c   1.000
_cell.angle_alpha   90.00
_cell.angle_beta   90.00
_cell.angle_gamma   90.00
#
_symmetry.space_group_name_H-M   'P 1'
#
loop_
_entity.id
_entity.type
_entity.pdbx_description
1 polymer ?
#
loop_
_entity_poly.entity_id
_entity_poly.type
_entity_poly.pdbx_seq_one_letter_code
_entity_poly.pdbx_strand_id
1 'polypeptide(L)'
;MTVSLLGTATGAAMGALGAGPTGALAGGTLGGLAGLLAGKVLEDGEARVSARTRALDATIGVSGGDMGASEVASSRLSRPSGASGPGWLLRRDHLRLEQNFTWLRQSVDEELWPDVFKHWMTFEHRLLAHFATEEEDLFPELARTIPDEVRVLVREHAQLRALLRELKLDVASQVVGASAMDGLMDALRAHTAREDEVAYRSPPRSRASPSTSR
;
A
#
# COMPACT_ATOMS: atom_id res chain seq x y z
N MET A 1 -21.88 6.61 -14.81
CA MET A 1 -22.23 6.81 -13.38
C MET A 1 -23.23 5.76 -12.87
N THR A 2 -23.00 4.47 -13.08
CA THR A 2 -23.99 3.42 -12.75
C THR A 2 -23.41 2.20 -12.01
N VAL A 3 -22.14 2.22 -11.59
CA VAL A 3 -21.48 1.05 -10.99
C VAL A 3 -21.45 1.09 -9.44
N SER A 4 -21.74 2.22 -8.79
CA SER A 4 -21.53 2.38 -7.34
C SER A 4 -22.60 1.76 -6.42
N LEU A 5 -23.76 1.33 -6.93
CA LEU A 5 -24.86 0.83 -6.09
C LEU A 5 -24.82 -0.68 -5.81
N LEU A 6 -24.01 -1.45 -6.55
CA LEU A 6 -24.05 -2.91 -6.48
C LEU A 6 -23.19 -3.49 -5.35
N GLY A 7 -22.08 -2.83 -4.99
CA GLY A 7 -21.17 -3.28 -3.94
C GLY A 7 -21.77 -3.20 -2.53
N THR A 8 -22.46 -2.10 -2.23
CA THR A 8 -23.10 -1.87 -0.92
C THR A 8 -24.27 -2.83 -0.67
N ALA A 9 -25.06 -3.13 -1.71
CA ALA A 9 -26.21 -4.02 -1.61
C ALA A 9 -25.79 -5.48 -1.35
N THR A 10 -24.69 -5.92 -1.96
CA THR A 10 -24.23 -7.32 -1.85
C THR A 10 -23.61 -7.59 -0.47
N GLY A 11 -22.81 -6.66 0.07
CA GLY A 11 -22.21 -6.79 1.41
C GLY A 11 -23.24 -6.78 2.54
N ALA A 12 -24.27 -5.92 2.43
CA ALA A 12 -25.35 -5.87 3.42
C ALA A 12 -26.20 -7.16 3.43
N ALA A 13 -26.45 -7.75 2.26
CA ALA A 13 -27.25 -8.97 2.15
C ALA A 13 -26.55 -10.20 2.75
N MET A 14 -25.23 -10.36 2.52
CA MET A 14 -24.49 -11.47 3.14
C MET A 14 -24.35 -11.32 4.66
N GLY A 15 -24.13 -10.09 5.17
CA GLY A 15 -24.06 -9.83 6.60
C GLY A 15 -25.38 -10.12 7.35
N ALA A 16 -26.52 -9.87 6.69
CA ALA A 16 -27.85 -10.13 7.25
C ALA A 16 -28.15 -11.63 7.42
N LEU A 17 -27.59 -12.49 6.57
CA LEU A 17 -27.86 -13.93 6.57
C LEU A 17 -27.07 -14.68 7.65
N GLY A 18 -25.91 -14.17 8.08
CA GLY A 18 -25.05 -14.83 9.06
C GLY A 18 -25.15 -14.30 10.50
N ALA A 19 -25.37 -13.00 10.69
CA ALA A 19 -25.22 -12.35 12.01
C ALA A 19 -26.33 -11.35 12.38
N GLY A 20 -27.43 -11.33 11.62
CA GLY A 20 -28.58 -10.46 11.89
C GLY A 20 -28.33 -8.98 11.56
N PRO A 21 -29.12 -8.05 12.12
CA PRO A 21 -29.10 -6.62 11.75
C PRO A 21 -27.74 -5.94 11.95
N THR A 22 -26.99 -6.34 12.99
CA THR A 22 -25.63 -5.88 13.26
C THR A 22 -24.63 -6.38 12.21
N GLY A 23 -24.80 -7.61 11.72
CA GLY A 23 -23.99 -8.16 10.63
C GLY A 23 -24.20 -7.43 9.30
N ALA A 24 -25.43 -7.00 9.02
CA ALA A 24 -25.76 -6.24 7.80
C ALA A 24 -25.09 -4.86 7.76
N LEU A 25 -24.99 -4.19 8.91
CA LEU A 25 -24.32 -2.89 9.02
C LEU A 25 -22.81 -3.01 8.80
N ALA A 26 -22.17 -4.01 9.41
CA ALA A 26 -20.73 -4.27 9.23
C ALA A 26 -20.38 -4.72 7.80
N GLY A 27 -21.19 -5.62 7.21
CA GLY A 27 -21.00 -6.06 5.84
C GLY A 27 -21.22 -4.96 4.79
N GLY A 28 -22.15 -4.04 5.05
CA GLY A 28 -22.43 -2.89 4.18
C GLY A 28 -21.31 -1.84 4.16
N THR A 29 -20.67 -1.57 5.31
CA THR A 29 -19.57 -0.60 5.39
C THR A 29 -18.30 -1.14 4.73
N LEU A 30 -17.93 -2.38 5.02
CA LEU A 30 -16.77 -3.04 4.41
C LEU A 30 -16.94 -3.22 2.90
N GLY A 31 -18.10 -3.72 2.44
CA GLY A 31 -18.40 -3.86 1.02
C GLY A 31 -18.49 -2.53 0.27
N GLY A 32 -18.97 -1.47 0.94
CA GLY A 32 -19.02 -0.12 0.39
C GLY A 32 -17.64 0.53 0.24
N LEU A 33 -16.78 0.42 1.25
CA LEU A 33 -15.41 0.95 1.22
C LEU A 33 -14.53 0.20 0.23
N ALA A 34 -14.53 -1.15 0.27
CA ALA A 34 -13.79 -1.97 -0.68
C ALA A 34 -14.29 -1.75 -2.12
N GLY A 35 -15.61 -1.68 -2.33
CA GLY A 35 -16.19 -1.40 -3.64
C GLY A 35 -15.85 -0.01 -4.19
N LEU A 36 -15.75 1.02 -3.34
CA LEU A 36 -15.32 2.35 -3.73
C LEU A 36 -13.82 2.41 -4.09
N LEU A 37 -12.98 1.72 -3.34
CA LEU A 37 -11.53 1.64 -3.61
C LEU A 37 -11.26 0.83 -4.88
N ALA A 38 -11.86 -0.35 -5.02
CA ALA A 38 -11.74 -1.20 -6.21
C ALA A 38 -12.29 -0.49 -7.46
N GLY A 39 -13.43 0.20 -7.34
CA GLY A 39 -14.03 0.96 -8.46
C GLY A 39 -13.11 2.05 -8.98
N LYS A 40 -12.39 2.77 -8.10
CA LYS A 40 -11.43 3.80 -8.52
C LYS A 40 -10.13 3.24 -9.07
N VAL A 41 -9.62 2.13 -8.52
CA VAL A 41 -8.38 1.50 -8.98
C VAL A 41 -8.54 0.85 -10.35
N LEU A 42 -9.71 0.26 -10.65
CA LEU A 42 -9.98 -0.36 -11.95
C LEU A 42 -10.10 0.67 -13.08
N GLU A 43 -10.77 1.80 -12.84
CA GLU A 43 -10.94 2.88 -13.84
C GLU A 43 -9.60 3.56 -14.18
N ASP A 44 -8.69 3.60 -13.22
CA ASP A 44 -7.35 4.18 -13.34
C ASP A 44 -6.26 3.18 -13.81
N GLY A 45 -6.51 1.88 -13.66
CA GLY A 45 -5.55 0.80 -13.88
C GLY A 45 -5.43 0.35 -15.34
N GLU A 46 -6.55 0.24 -16.07
CA GLU A 46 -6.53 -0.19 -17.47
C GLU A 46 -5.74 0.77 -18.37
N ALA A 47 -5.87 2.08 -18.13
CA ALA A 47 -5.14 3.10 -18.88
C ALA A 47 -3.62 3.07 -18.59
N ARG A 48 -3.22 2.76 -17.35
CA ARG A 48 -1.83 2.80 -16.89
C ARG A 48 -1.06 1.51 -17.17
N VAL A 49 -1.69 0.35 -17.04
CA VAL A 49 -1.10 -0.95 -17.43
C VAL A 49 -0.80 -0.96 -18.93
N SER A 50 -1.72 -0.45 -19.76
CA SER A 50 -1.49 -0.29 -21.21
C SER A 50 -0.30 0.62 -21.55
N ALA A 51 -0.09 1.69 -20.77
CA ALA A 51 1.05 2.59 -20.97
C ALA A 51 2.38 1.96 -20.49
N ARG A 52 2.36 1.24 -19.37
CA ARG A 52 3.55 0.60 -18.79
C ARG A 52 4.04 -0.58 -19.62
N THR A 53 3.16 -1.41 -20.16
CA THR A 53 3.55 -2.52 -21.06
C THR A 53 4.24 -1.97 -22.31
N ARG A 54 3.72 -0.88 -22.90
CA ARG A 54 4.36 -0.19 -24.04
C ARG A 54 5.74 0.40 -23.70
N ALA A 55 5.92 0.92 -22.48
CA ALA A 55 7.20 1.46 -22.03
C ALA A 55 8.23 0.36 -21.73
N LEU A 56 7.79 -0.79 -21.19
CA LEU A 56 8.64 -1.96 -20.96
C LEU A 56 9.10 -2.60 -22.26
N ASP A 57 8.21 -2.76 -23.25
CA ASP A 57 8.57 -3.29 -24.56
C ASP A 57 9.64 -2.40 -25.26
N ALA A 58 9.54 -1.08 -25.09
CA ALA A 58 10.54 -0.13 -25.61
C ALA A 58 11.87 -0.16 -24.86
N THR A 59 11.86 -0.48 -23.56
CA THR A 59 13.08 -0.48 -22.72
C THR A 59 13.84 -1.80 -22.78
N ILE A 60 13.13 -2.93 -22.93
CA ILE A 60 13.74 -4.27 -22.93
C ILE A 60 14.37 -4.60 -24.30
N GLY A 61 14.07 -3.82 -25.34
CA GLY A 61 14.77 -3.94 -26.63
C GLY A 61 14.57 -5.29 -27.31
N VAL A 62 13.42 -5.94 -27.10
CA VAL A 62 13.05 -7.24 -27.72
C VAL A 62 12.64 -7.06 -29.20
N SER A 63 13.42 -6.29 -29.95
CA SER A 63 13.36 -6.22 -31.41
C SER A 63 14.68 -6.62 -32.09
N GLY A 64 15.66 -7.13 -31.33
CA GLY A 64 16.90 -7.66 -31.89
C GLY A 64 17.53 -8.65 -30.94
N GLY A 65 17.35 -9.93 -31.20
CA GLY A 65 17.94 -10.99 -30.38
C GLY A 65 19.46 -10.94 -30.38
N ASP A 66 20.04 -10.57 -29.24
CA ASP A 66 21.43 -10.87 -28.90
C ASP A 66 21.53 -11.09 -27.39
N MET A 67 21.61 -12.36 -26.97
CA MET A 67 21.85 -12.74 -25.58
C MET A 67 23.31 -13.19 -25.45
N GLY A 68 24.16 -12.26 -24.98
CA GLY A 68 25.59 -12.48 -24.80
C GLY A 68 26.03 -12.31 -23.34
N ALA A 69 26.53 -13.40 -22.78
CA ALA A 69 27.06 -13.58 -21.43
C ALA A 69 28.14 -12.55 -21.02
N SER A 70 27.94 -11.83 -19.89
CA SER A 70 28.99 -11.23 -19.03
C SER A 70 28.40 -10.54 -17.79
N GLU A 71 27.68 -11.24 -16.89
CA GLU A 71 27.05 -10.54 -15.74
C GLU A 71 27.20 -11.24 -14.37
N VAL A 72 28.26 -12.04 -14.17
CA VAL A 72 28.47 -12.73 -12.87
C VAL A 72 29.61 -12.11 -12.04
N ALA A 73 30.41 -11.19 -12.59
CA ALA A 73 31.54 -10.57 -11.89
C ALA A 73 31.26 -9.19 -11.24
N SER A 74 30.15 -8.51 -11.57
CA SER A 74 29.89 -7.13 -11.12
C SER A 74 29.03 -6.99 -9.86
N SER A 75 28.54 -8.09 -9.27
CA SER A 75 27.51 -8.03 -8.22
C SER A 75 28.02 -7.62 -6.81
N ARG A 76 29.32 -7.38 -6.62
CA ARG A 76 29.88 -6.97 -5.31
C ARG A 76 30.46 -5.54 -5.23
N LEU A 77 30.47 -4.78 -6.33
CA LEU A 77 31.03 -3.42 -6.35
C LEU A 77 30.03 -2.29 -6.62
N SER A 78 28.75 -2.59 -6.82
CA SER A 78 27.70 -1.59 -6.97
C SER A 78 26.76 -1.61 -5.77
N ARG A 79 27.22 -1.14 -4.61
CA ARG A 79 26.28 -0.60 -3.62
C ARG A 79 25.90 0.79 -4.16
N PRO A 80 24.69 1.00 -4.71
CA PRO A 80 24.35 2.26 -5.35
C PRO A 80 24.51 3.37 -4.32
N SER A 81 25.41 4.32 -4.60
CA SER A 81 25.76 5.45 -3.73
C SER A 81 24.58 6.45 -3.50
N GLY A 82 23.37 6.09 -3.94
CA GLY A 82 22.11 6.79 -3.72
C GLY A 82 21.11 6.07 -2.80
N ALA A 83 21.40 4.86 -2.29
CA ALA A 83 20.47 4.08 -1.45
C ALA A 83 20.30 4.57 -0.01
N SER A 84 20.61 5.84 0.26
CA SER A 84 20.47 6.48 1.58
C SER A 84 19.40 7.57 1.59
N GLY A 85 18.65 7.71 0.49
CA GLY A 85 17.55 8.66 0.40
C GLY A 85 16.31 8.18 1.17
N PRO A 86 15.42 9.10 1.60
CA PRO A 86 14.17 8.76 2.27
C PRO A 86 13.34 7.67 1.56
N GLY A 87 13.29 7.69 0.23
CA GLY A 87 12.55 6.69 -0.54
C GLY A 87 13.03 5.23 -0.38
N TRP A 88 14.32 5.00 -0.07
CA TRP A 88 14.80 3.65 0.20
C TRP A 88 14.32 3.13 1.56
N LEU A 89 14.19 4.01 2.56
CA LEU A 89 13.68 3.65 3.88
C LEU A 89 12.19 3.29 3.80
N LEU A 90 11.38 4.09 3.10
CA LEU A 90 9.95 3.84 2.90
C LEU A 90 9.71 2.49 2.24
N ARG A 91 10.37 2.23 1.11
CA ARG A 91 10.22 0.96 0.39
C ARG A 91 10.59 -0.24 1.24
N ARG A 92 11.63 -0.13 2.08
CA ARG A 92 12.00 -1.19 3.02
C ARG A 92 10.93 -1.40 4.08
N ASP A 93 10.31 -0.34 4.57
CA ASP A 93 9.25 -0.43 5.57
C ASP A 93 7.95 -0.97 4.98
N HIS A 94 7.59 -0.64 3.73
CA HIS A 94 6.47 -1.27 3.02
C HIS A 94 6.65 -2.78 2.87
N LEU A 95 7.83 -3.24 2.44
CA LEU A 95 8.12 -4.68 2.33
C LEU A 95 8.01 -5.39 3.68
N ARG A 96 8.44 -4.74 4.77
CA ARG A 96 8.30 -5.27 6.13
C ARG A 96 6.84 -5.32 6.57
N LEU A 97 6.04 -4.31 6.23
CA LEU A 97 4.61 -4.30 6.54
C LEU A 97 3.89 -5.44 5.82
N GLU A 98 4.16 -5.64 4.54
CA GLU A 98 3.60 -6.75 3.75
C GLU A 98 4.01 -8.12 4.30
N GLN A 99 5.27 -8.28 4.73
CA GLN A 99 5.72 -9.51 5.37
C GLN A 99 5.01 -9.76 6.71
N ASN A 100 4.84 -8.73 7.55
CA ASN A 100 4.11 -8.86 8.81
C ASN A 100 2.63 -9.22 8.58
N PHE A 101 2.02 -8.64 7.55
CA PHE A 101 0.65 -8.95 7.18
C PHE A 101 0.51 -10.38 6.66
N THR A 102 1.51 -10.88 5.91
CA THR A 102 1.56 -12.27 5.46
C THR A 102 1.57 -13.24 6.64
N TRP A 103 2.37 -12.99 7.67
CA TRP A 103 2.37 -13.83 8.88
C TRP A 103 1.04 -13.75 9.64
N LEU A 104 0.47 -12.54 9.77
CA LEU A 104 -0.85 -12.36 10.37
C LEU A 104 -1.91 -13.19 9.63
N ARG A 105 -1.93 -13.13 8.30
CA ARG A 105 -2.86 -13.90 7.44
C ARG A 105 -2.70 -15.39 7.67
N GLN A 106 -1.48 -15.89 7.65
CA GLN A 106 -1.19 -17.29 7.91
C GLN A 106 -1.71 -17.73 9.28
N SER A 107 -1.50 -16.95 10.34
CA SER A 107 -2.02 -17.28 11.68
C SER A 107 -3.55 -17.30 11.74
N VAL A 108 -4.23 -16.45 10.97
CA VAL A 108 -5.70 -16.47 10.86
C VAL A 108 -6.16 -17.74 10.14
N ASP A 109 -5.52 -18.09 9.02
CA ASP A 109 -5.84 -19.28 8.23
C ASP A 109 -5.61 -20.58 9.01
N GLU A 110 -4.62 -20.61 9.91
CA GLU A 110 -4.30 -21.73 10.81
C GLU A 110 -5.07 -21.68 12.15
N GLU A 111 -5.94 -20.69 12.35
CA GLU A 111 -6.71 -20.46 13.60
C GLU A 111 -5.83 -20.33 14.87
N LEU A 112 -4.58 -19.89 14.71
CA LEU A 112 -3.62 -19.70 15.80
C LEU A 112 -3.84 -18.35 16.50
N TRP A 113 -4.99 -18.20 17.17
CA TRP A 113 -5.41 -16.92 17.76
C TRP A 113 -4.38 -16.19 18.64
N PRO A 114 -3.59 -16.86 19.51
CA PRO A 114 -2.51 -16.19 20.24
C PRO A 114 -1.48 -15.52 19.31
N ASP A 115 -1.14 -16.16 18.19
CA ASP A 115 -0.23 -15.62 17.20
C ASP A 115 -0.90 -14.53 16.36
N VAL A 116 -2.20 -14.68 16.03
CA VAL A 116 -2.99 -13.60 15.38
C VAL A 116 -2.91 -12.31 16.18
N PHE A 117 -3.17 -12.35 17.49
CA PHE A 117 -3.10 -11.16 18.34
C PHE A 117 -1.70 -10.53 18.36
N LYS A 118 -0.66 -11.36 18.47
CA LYS A 118 0.73 -10.91 18.46
C LYS A 118 1.13 -10.26 17.13
N HIS A 119 0.80 -10.91 16.01
CA HIS A 119 1.08 -10.40 14.68
C HIS A 119 0.26 -9.15 14.37
N TRP A 120 -1.00 -9.10 14.79
CA TRP A 120 -1.86 -7.93 14.67
C TRP A 120 -1.27 -6.71 15.36
N MET A 121 -0.92 -6.83 16.65
CA MET A 121 -0.34 -5.73 17.42
C MET A 121 0.98 -5.23 16.80
N THR A 122 1.81 -6.15 16.30
CA THR A 122 3.07 -5.81 15.63
C THR A 122 2.82 -5.04 14.33
N PHE A 123 1.87 -5.51 13.53
CA PHE A 123 1.50 -4.91 12.26
C PHE A 123 0.86 -3.52 12.46
N GLU A 124 -0.16 -3.41 13.33
CA GLU A 124 -0.84 -2.15 13.66
C GLU A 124 0.17 -1.09 14.13
N HIS A 125 1.02 -1.46 15.10
CA HIS A 125 2.03 -0.55 15.63
C HIS A 125 2.98 -0.03 14.54
N ARG A 126 3.50 -0.92 13.69
CA ARG A 126 4.43 -0.55 12.60
C ARG A 126 3.76 0.33 11.55
N LEU A 127 2.53 0.01 11.18
CA LEU A 127 1.80 0.77 10.16
C LEU A 127 1.48 2.19 10.65
N LEU A 128 1.06 2.33 11.90
CA LEU A 128 0.82 3.65 12.49
C LEU A 128 2.11 4.46 12.64
N ALA A 129 3.22 3.82 13.01
CA ALA A 129 4.52 4.49 13.08
C ALA A 129 5.03 4.94 11.71
N HIS A 130 4.78 4.15 10.66
CA HIS A 130 5.08 4.52 9.28
C HIS A 130 4.31 5.78 8.86
N PHE A 131 2.99 5.80 9.05
CA PHE A 131 2.17 6.99 8.74
C PHE A 131 2.62 8.22 9.53
N ALA A 132 2.97 8.07 10.81
CA ALA A 132 3.46 9.18 11.63
C ALA A 132 4.77 9.74 11.08
N THR A 133 5.72 8.86 10.72
CA THR A 133 7.00 9.27 10.12
C THR A 133 6.77 10.08 8.84
N GLU A 134 5.85 9.64 7.98
CA GLU A 134 5.55 10.36 6.75
C GLU A 134 4.88 11.70 7.01
N GLU A 135 3.86 11.73 7.87
CA GLU A 135 3.09 12.94 8.16
C GLU A 135 3.91 13.99 8.91
N GLU A 136 4.82 13.57 9.79
CA GLU A 136 5.63 14.47 10.63
C GLU A 136 6.91 14.92 9.91
N ASP A 137 7.58 14.03 9.18
CA ASP A 137 8.90 14.33 8.62
C ASP A 137 8.86 14.58 7.10
N LEU A 138 8.13 13.76 6.34
CA LEU A 138 8.23 13.74 4.87
C LEU A 138 7.24 14.69 4.19
N PHE A 139 5.96 14.59 4.55
CA PHE A 139 4.87 15.33 3.94
C PHE A 139 5.03 16.85 4.07
N PRO A 140 5.55 17.42 5.17
CA PRO A 140 5.80 18.86 5.25
C PRO A 140 6.81 19.35 4.20
N GLU A 141 7.82 18.55 3.85
CA GLU A 141 8.77 18.89 2.79
C GLU A 141 8.14 18.73 1.41
N LEU A 142 7.46 17.60 1.15
CA LEU A 142 6.79 17.34 -0.13
C LEU A 142 5.68 18.35 -0.43
N ALA A 143 4.94 18.81 0.58
CA ALA A 143 3.84 19.76 0.41
C ALA A 143 4.30 21.12 -0.12
N ARG A 144 5.60 21.45 -0.03
CA ARG A 144 6.16 22.67 -0.64
C ARG A 144 6.19 22.59 -2.17
N THR A 145 6.25 21.39 -2.73
CA THR A 145 6.39 21.14 -4.18
C THR A 145 5.12 20.56 -4.78
N ILE A 146 4.46 19.65 -4.07
CA ILE A 146 3.31 18.85 -4.54
C ILE A 146 2.18 18.79 -3.50
N PRO A 147 1.63 19.95 -3.06
CA PRO A 147 0.66 20.00 -1.97
C PRO A 147 -0.62 19.20 -2.23
N ASP A 148 -1.03 19.06 -3.48
CA ASP A 148 -2.26 18.37 -3.85
C ASP A 148 -2.15 16.86 -3.67
N GLU A 149 -1.01 16.28 -4.04
CA GLU A 149 -0.70 14.86 -3.86
C GLU A 149 -0.57 14.52 -2.37
N VAL A 150 0.09 15.38 -1.58
CA VAL A 150 0.17 15.19 -0.12
C VAL A 150 -1.23 15.18 0.52
N ARG A 151 -2.15 16.05 0.06
CA ARG A 151 -3.54 16.01 0.54
C ARG A 151 -4.26 14.72 0.17
N VAL A 152 -3.91 14.07 -0.94
CA VAL A 152 -4.44 12.74 -1.30
C VAL A 152 -3.89 11.69 -0.34
N LEU A 153 -2.57 11.65 -0.13
CA LEU A 153 -1.91 10.68 0.77
C LEU A 153 -2.44 10.78 2.21
N VAL A 154 -2.60 11.99 2.76
CA VAL A 154 -3.19 12.18 4.11
C VAL A 154 -4.62 11.63 4.19
N ARG A 155 -5.43 11.76 3.12
CA ARG A 155 -6.77 11.16 3.09
C ARG A 155 -6.71 9.64 3.02
N GLU A 156 -5.76 9.08 2.27
CA GLU A 156 -5.52 7.63 2.22
C GLU A 156 -5.12 7.10 3.60
N HIS A 157 -4.22 7.78 4.32
CA HIS A 157 -3.88 7.40 5.71
C HIS A 157 -5.10 7.44 6.64
N ALA A 158 -5.95 8.47 6.52
CA ALA A 158 -7.17 8.54 7.32
C ALA A 158 -8.12 7.37 7.04
N GLN A 159 -8.24 6.95 5.78
CA GLN A 159 -9.03 5.79 5.36
C GLN A 159 -8.42 4.47 5.86
N LEU A 160 -7.11 4.28 5.70
CA LEU A 160 -6.39 3.10 6.20
C LEU A 160 -6.50 2.98 7.73
N ARG A 161 -6.40 4.10 8.47
CA ARG A 161 -6.63 4.12 9.92
C ARG A 161 -8.07 3.75 10.29
N ALA A 162 -9.06 4.07 9.46
CA ALA A 162 -10.44 3.63 9.68
C ALA A 162 -10.60 2.12 9.50
N LEU A 163 -10.07 1.57 8.39
CA LEU A 163 -10.06 0.13 8.13
C LEU A 163 -9.34 -0.66 9.23
N LEU A 164 -8.20 -0.15 9.72
CA LEU A 164 -7.47 -0.75 10.84
C LEU A 164 -8.30 -0.83 12.12
N ARG A 165 -9.06 0.23 12.45
CA ARG A 165 -9.93 0.22 13.64
C ARG A 165 -11.04 -0.80 13.53
N GLU A 166 -11.63 -0.96 12.34
CA GLU A 166 -12.67 -1.96 12.09
C GLU A 166 -12.10 -3.38 12.21
N LEU A 167 -11.01 -3.68 11.49
CA LEU A 167 -10.35 -4.97 11.55
C LEU A 167 -9.84 -5.33 12.95
N LYS A 168 -9.43 -4.34 13.76
CA LYS A 168 -9.06 -4.57 15.16
C LYS A 168 -10.20 -5.15 15.99
N LEU A 169 -11.44 -4.70 15.75
CA LEU A 169 -12.62 -5.22 16.43
C LEU A 169 -12.93 -6.65 15.98
N ASP A 170 -12.76 -6.93 14.68
CA ASP A 170 -12.97 -8.27 14.11
C ASP A 170 -11.92 -9.27 14.63
N VAL A 171 -10.66 -8.84 14.75
CA VAL A 171 -9.58 -9.64 15.36
C VAL A 171 -9.85 -9.86 16.85
N ALA A 172 -10.27 -8.82 17.58
CA ALA A 172 -10.63 -8.92 18.99
C ALA A 172 -11.81 -9.89 19.26
N SER A 173 -12.71 -10.02 18.29
CA SER A 173 -13.88 -10.91 18.37
C SER A 173 -13.66 -12.26 17.69
N GLN A 174 -12.48 -12.51 17.13
CA GLN A 174 -12.13 -13.75 16.42
C GLN A 174 -13.04 -14.06 15.22
N VAL A 175 -13.56 -13.02 14.56
CA VAL A 175 -14.45 -13.14 13.38
C VAL A 175 -13.88 -12.50 12.13
N VAL A 176 -12.57 -12.24 12.11
CA VAL A 176 -11.91 -11.59 10.97
C VAL A 176 -12.05 -12.42 9.70
N GLY A 177 -12.66 -11.84 8.68
CA GLY A 177 -12.88 -12.48 7.39
C GLY A 177 -11.74 -12.25 6.42
N ALA A 178 -11.43 -13.27 5.61
CA ALA A 178 -10.45 -13.21 4.52
C ALA A 178 -10.62 -11.98 3.62
N SER A 179 -11.86 -11.67 3.21
CA SER A 179 -12.15 -10.53 2.35
C SER A 179 -11.80 -9.17 2.98
N ALA A 180 -11.97 -9.01 4.30
CA ALA A 180 -11.66 -7.74 4.96
C ALA A 180 -10.13 -7.52 5.03
N MET A 181 -9.39 -8.59 5.31
CA MET A 181 -7.93 -8.58 5.29
C MET A 181 -7.36 -8.34 3.88
N ASP A 182 -7.93 -8.98 2.86
CA ASP A 182 -7.51 -8.77 1.47
C ASP A 182 -7.76 -7.32 1.04
N GLY A 183 -8.90 -6.74 1.42
CA GLY A 183 -9.23 -5.34 1.18
C GLY A 183 -8.24 -4.36 1.82
N LEU A 184 -7.78 -4.62 3.05
CA LEU A 184 -6.73 -3.81 3.68
C LEU A 184 -5.40 -3.95 2.93
N MET A 185 -5.03 -5.15 2.50
CA MET A 185 -3.76 -5.37 1.80
C MET A 185 -3.75 -4.69 0.42
N ASP A 186 -4.85 -4.76 -0.31
CA ASP A 186 -5.01 -4.08 -1.60
C ASP A 186 -4.94 -2.56 -1.42
N ALA A 187 -5.57 -2.01 -0.37
CA ALA A 187 -5.50 -0.59 -0.06
C ALA A 187 -4.06 -0.14 0.27
N LEU A 188 -3.31 -0.94 1.03
CA LEU A 188 -1.90 -0.65 1.35
C LEU A 188 -1.00 -0.73 0.13
N ARG A 189 -1.20 -1.71 -0.76
CA ARG A 189 -0.45 -1.81 -2.02
C ARG A 189 -0.74 -0.64 -2.95
N ALA A 190 -2.00 -0.21 -3.03
CA ALA A 190 -2.39 0.97 -3.81
C ALA A 190 -1.74 2.25 -3.26
N HIS A 191 -1.71 2.39 -1.94
CA HIS A 191 -1.03 3.49 -1.26
C HIS A 191 0.50 3.50 -1.55
N THR A 192 1.20 2.37 -1.35
CA THR A 192 2.62 2.24 -1.69
C THR A 192 2.92 2.58 -3.15
N ALA A 193 2.07 2.14 -4.08
CA ALA A 193 2.25 2.45 -5.50
C ALA A 193 2.16 3.96 -5.80
N ARG A 194 1.26 4.68 -5.10
CA ARG A 194 1.15 6.13 -5.22
C ARG A 194 2.37 6.84 -4.63
N GLU A 195 2.84 6.38 -3.48
CA GLU A 195 4.03 6.96 -2.84
C GLU A 195 5.27 6.78 -3.71
N ASP A 196 5.46 5.61 -4.31
CA ASP A 196 6.52 5.37 -5.29
C ASP A 196 6.42 6.38 -6.45
N GLU A 197 5.22 6.57 -7.03
CA GLU A 197 5.01 7.54 -8.12
C GLU A 197 5.38 8.97 -7.71
N VAL A 198 4.97 9.38 -6.51
CA VAL A 198 5.27 10.70 -5.93
C VAL A 198 6.77 10.87 -5.67
N ALA A 199 7.43 9.84 -5.15
CA ALA A 199 8.86 9.84 -4.89
C ALA A 199 9.68 9.96 -6.18
N TYR A 200 9.27 9.28 -7.26
CA TYR A 200 9.95 9.36 -8.56
C TYR A 200 9.74 10.70 -9.28
N ARG A 201 8.63 11.41 -9.01
CA ARG A 201 8.36 12.74 -9.60
C ARG A 201 9.18 13.85 -8.96
N SER A 202 9.61 13.67 -7.71
CA SER A 202 10.37 14.67 -6.97
C SER A 202 11.84 14.66 -7.40
N PRO A 203 12.42 15.79 -7.84
CA PRO A 203 13.82 15.82 -8.27
C PRO A 203 14.75 15.39 -7.11
N PRO A 204 15.81 14.62 -7.39
CA PRO A 204 16.76 14.23 -6.36
C PRO A 204 17.35 15.48 -5.72
N ARG A 205 17.41 15.52 -4.38
CA ARG A 205 18.04 16.62 -3.63
C ARG A 205 19.42 16.89 -4.22
N SER A 206 19.62 18.07 -4.84
CA SER A 206 20.95 18.57 -5.10
C SER A 206 21.61 18.79 -3.74
N ARG A 207 22.55 17.91 -3.36
CA ARG A 207 23.40 18.15 -2.19
C ARG A 207 24.09 19.48 -2.42
N ALA A 208 23.70 20.51 -1.68
CA ALA A 208 24.45 21.75 -1.65
C ALA A 208 25.87 21.42 -1.23
N SER A 209 26.83 21.60 -2.15
CA SER A 209 28.24 21.43 -1.86
C SER A 209 28.61 22.34 -0.70
N PRO A 210 29.25 21.84 0.37
CA PRO A 210 29.72 22.70 1.44
C PRO A 210 30.65 23.75 0.83
N SER A 211 30.28 25.03 0.99
CA SER A 211 31.13 26.14 0.55
C SER A 211 32.42 26.07 1.35
N THR A 212 33.49 25.62 0.70
CA THR A 212 34.85 25.74 1.22
C THR A 212 35.23 27.22 1.20
N SER A 213 34.87 27.95 2.25
CA SER A 213 35.46 29.26 2.52
C SER A 213 36.91 29.05 2.94
N ARG A 214 37.83 29.55 2.12
CA ARG A 214 39.26 29.69 2.40
C ARG A 214 39.52 30.87 3.32
#